data_AF-A0A380P429-F1
#
_entry.id   AF-A0A380P429-F1
#
_cell.length_a   1.000
_cell.length_b   1.000
_cell.length_c   1.000
_cell.angle_alpha   90.00
_cell.angle_beta   90.00
_cell.angle_gamma   90.00
#
_symmetry.space_group_name_H-M   'P 1'
#
loop_
_entity.id
_entity.type
_entity.pdbx_description
1 polymer ?
#
loop_
_entity_poly.entity_id
_entity_poly.type
_entity_poly.pdbx_seq_one_letter_code
_entity_poly.pdbx_strand_id
1 'polypeptide(L)'
;MGWLVTDATVTPTDIVNKIKLQDQAKLATSGYVLDTLNVVLWASLNFQDYAEAVHAAVQIGGDTDTNAALVGLAFSYIDNDFPDNWLSRLRAKIKLRASL
;
A
#
# COMPACT_ATOMS: atom_id res chain seq x y z
N MET A 1 13.48 12.45 -8.10
CA MET A 1 12.12 12.41 -7.52
C MET A 1 12.20 12.87 -6.07
N GLY A 2 11.19 13.54 -5.51
CA GLY A 2 11.33 14.19 -4.19
C GLY A 2 11.55 13.22 -3.03
N TRP A 3 10.85 12.08 -3.03
CA TRP A 3 10.95 11.07 -1.99
C TRP A 3 12.10 10.08 -2.26
N LEU A 4 12.25 9.59 -3.51
CA LEU A 4 13.33 8.72 -3.92
C LEU A 4 14.56 9.53 -4.38
N VAL A 5 15.45 9.83 -3.43
CA VAL A 5 16.78 10.40 -3.69
C VAL A 5 17.80 9.35 -3.30
N THR A 6 18.60 8.92 -4.27
CA THR A 6 19.65 7.91 -4.10
C THR A 6 20.93 8.49 -4.69
N ASP A 7 21.85 8.90 -3.83
CA ASP A 7 23.24 9.17 -4.20
C ASP A 7 24.16 8.21 -3.46
N ALA A 8 25.47 8.27 -3.72
CA ALA A 8 26.45 7.35 -3.15
C ALA A 8 26.55 7.40 -1.61
N THR A 9 25.94 8.40 -0.96
CA THR A 9 25.97 8.59 0.49
C THR A 9 24.72 8.09 1.21
N VAL A 10 23.64 7.78 0.48
CA VAL A 10 22.36 7.35 1.06
C VAL A 10 22.36 5.84 1.31
N THR A 11 22.09 5.43 2.55
CA THR A 11 21.97 4.01 2.90
C THR A 11 20.54 3.47 2.70
N PRO A 12 20.34 2.15 2.60
CA PRO A 12 18.99 1.57 2.59
C PRO A 12 18.14 1.96 3.81
N THR A 13 18.77 2.07 4.99
CA THR A 13 18.09 2.51 6.22
C THR A 13 17.57 3.93 6.10
N ASP A 14 18.34 4.84 5.47
CA ASP A 14 17.91 6.22 5.25
C ASP A 14 16.70 6.27 4.32
N ILE A 15 16.67 5.44 3.28
CA ILE A 15 15.53 5.33 2.35
C ILE A 15 14.30 4.84 3.10
N VAL A 16 14.42 3.76 3.87
CA VAL A 16 13.31 3.19 4.65
C VAL A 16 12.77 4.20 5.66
N ASN A 17 13.65 4.88 6.41
CA ASN A 17 13.24 5.91 7.37
C ASN A 17 12.55 7.08 6.67
N LYS A 18 13.09 7.53 5.53
CA LYS A 18 12.51 8.63 4.77
C LYS A 18 11.10 8.31 4.29
N ILE A 19 10.85 7.09 3.82
CA ILE A 19 9.52 6.64 3.41
C ILE A 19 8.62 6.50 4.64
N LYS A 20 9.06 5.76 5.66
CA LYS A 20 8.26 5.47 6.85
C LYS A 20 7.76 6.72 7.56
N LEU A 21 8.61 7.75 7.66
CA LEU A 21 8.32 8.99 8.37
C LEU A 21 7.53 10.03 7.55
N GLN A 22 7.08 9.71 6.33
CA GLN A 22 6.25 10.63 5.57
C GLN A 22 4.89 10.85 6.24
N ASP A 23 4.45 12.10 6.21
CA ASP A 23 3.10 12.50 6.60
C ASP A 23 2.09 11.94 5.58
N GLN A 24 1.15 11.12 6.07
CA GLN A 24 0.11 10.48 5.27
C GLN A 24 -0.63 11.50 4.39
N ALA A 25 -0.94 12.69 4.91
CA ALA A 25 -1.71 13.71 4.21
C ALA A 25 -0.92 14.41 3.07
N LYS A 26 0.39 14.17 2.99
CA LYS A 26 1.29 14.77 1.98
C LYS A 26 1.78 13.77 0.94
N LEU A 27 1.34 12.51 1.03
CA LEU A 27 1.65 11.52 0.01
C LEU A 27 0.99 11.91 -1.31
N ALA A 28 1.77 11.91 -2.38
CA ALA A 28 1.25 12.08 -3.72
C ALA A 28 0.45 10.83 -4.11
N THR A 29 -0.72 11.03 -4.72
CA THR A 29 -1.67 9.97 -5.08
C THR A 29 -2.22 10.13 -6.48
N SER A 30 -1.42 10.66 -7.41
CA SER A 30 -1.79 10.65 -8.83
C SER A 30 -1.70 9.22 -9.39
N GLY A 31 -2.21 9.00 -10.62
CA GLY A 31 -2.03 7.74 -11.34
C GLY A 31 -0.60 7.50 -11.86
N TYR A 32 0.38 8.26 -11.37
CA TYR A 32 1.78 8.03 -11.70
C TYR A 32 2.35 6.89 -10.85
N VAL A 33 2.99 5.92 -11.50
CA VAL A 33 3.48 4.68 -10.86
C VAL A 33 4.35 4.90 -9.62
N LEU A 34 5.12 5.99 -9.57
CA LEU A 34 5.97 6.28 -8.40
C LEU A 34 5.21 6.85 -7.22
N ASP A 35 4.08 7.52 -7.46
CA ASP A 35 3.19 7.96 -6.40
C ASP A 35 2.55 6.73 -5.74
N THR A 36 2.01 5.82 -6.56
CA THR A 36 1.48 4.53 -6.11
C THR A 36 2.52 3.68 -5.38
N LEU A 37 3.73 3.54 -5.93
CA LEU A 37 4.80 2.79 -5.28
C LEU A 37 5.15 3.38 -3.91
N ASN A 38 5.18 4.71 -3.80
CA ASN A 38 5.46 5.36 -2.52
C ASN A 38 4.37 5.05 -1.48
N VAL A 39 3.10 5.08 -1.87
CA VAL A 39 1.97 4.71 -0.98
C VAL A 39 2.08 3.26 -0.53
N VAL A 40 2.39 2.33 -1.44
CA VAL A 40 2.53 0.90 -1.12
C VAL A 40 3.65 0.67 -0.11
N LEU A 41 4.83 1.25 -0.35
CA LEU A 41 5.97 1.12 0.57
C LEU A 41 5.69 1.79 1.91
N TRP A 42 5.08 2.97 1.91
CA TRP A 42 4.70 3.67 3.13
C TRP A 42 3.72 2.85 3.98
N ALA A 43 2.70 2.25 3.36
CA ALA A 43 1.76 1.40 4.08
C ALA A 43 2.45 0.16 4.68
N SER A 44 3.26 -0.54 3.89
CA SER A 44 3.99 -1.74 4.32
C SER A 44 4.98 -1.50 5.48
N LEU A 45 5.44 -0.25 5.65
CA LEU A 45 6.38 0.14 6.71
C LEU A 45 5.68 0.64 7.99
N ASN A 46 4.40 1.01 7.91
CA ASN A 46 3.65 1.65 8.98
C ASN A 46 2.52 0.80 9.58
N PHE A 47 2.05 -0.22 8.85
CA PHE A 47 0.98 -1.11 9.32
C PHE A 47 1.44 -2.57 9.34
N GLN A 48 0.73 -3.38 10.12
CA GLN A 48 0.91 -4.84 10.18
C GLN A 48 -0.40 -5.60 9.96
N ASP A 49 -1.54 -4.93 10.14
CA ASP A 49 -2.88 -5.46 9.89
C ASP A 49 -3.33 -5.13 8.45
N TYR A 50 -3.86 -6.14 7.75
CA TYR A 50 -4.32 -6.01 6.37
C TYR A 50 -5.39 -4.91 6.21
N ALA A 51 -6.39 -4.90 7.09
CA ALA A 51 -7.53 -4.01 6.98
C ALA A 51 -7.14 -2.55 7.26
N GLU A 52 -6.33 -2.31 8.28
CA GLU A 52 -5.78 -1.00 8.62
C GLU A 52 -4.95 -0.43 7.49
N ALA A 53 -4.06 -1.25 6.89
CA ALA A 53 -3.22 -0.82 5.78
C ALA A 53 -4.05 -0.41 4.54
N VAL A 54 -5.01 -1.25 4.15
CA VAL A 54 -5.90 -0.96 3.01
C VAL A 54 -6.76 0.26 3.30
N HIS A 55 -7.29 0.39 4.53
CA HIS A 55 -8.05 1.57 4.93
C HIS A 55 -7.22 2.86 4.88
N ALA A 56 -5.97 2.81 5.35
CA ALA A 56 -5.06 3.95 5.30
C ALA A 56 -4.81 4.38 3.84
N ALA A 57 -4.58 3.43 2.93
CA ALA A 57 -4.43 3.70 1.50
C ALA A 57 -5.66 4.40 0.90
N VAL A 58 -6.87 3.98 1.32
CA VAL A 58 -8.13 4.61 0.91
C VAL A 58 -8.26 6.04 1.45
N GLN A 59 -7.87 6.27 2.70
CA GLN A 59 -7.97 7.58 3.34
C GLN A 59 -7.04 8.64 2.73
N ILE A 60 -5.91 8.26 2.12
CA ILE A 60 -5.01 9.21 1.44
C ILE A 60 -5.71 9.85 0.22
N GLY A 61 -6.64 9.15 -0.42
CA GLY A 61 -7.38 9.66 -1.59
C GLY A 61 -6.60 9.56 -2.91
N GLY A 62 -7.03 10.30 -3.94
CA GLY A 62 -6.44 10.27 -5.28
C GLY A 62 -6.83 9.03 -6.10
N ASP A 63 -5.84 8.33 -6.65
CA ASP A 63 -5.99 7.03 -7.33
C ASP A 63 -6.17 5.89 -6.31
N THR A 64 -7.27 6.00 -5.56
CA THR A 64 -7.54 5.20 -4.37
C THR A 64 -7.74 3.72 -4.68
N ASP A 65 -8.41 3.37 -5.77
CA ASP A 65 -8.63 1.98 -6.14
C ASP A 65 -7.32 1.28 -6.52
N THR A 66 -6.44 1.94 -7.28
CA THR A 66 -5.12 1.40 -7.61
C THR A 66 -4.24 1.26 -6.37
N ASN A 67 -4.18 2.30 -5.55
CA ASN A 67 -3.36 2.30 -4.32
C ASN A 67 -3.83 1.22 -3.34
N ALA A 68 -5.14 1.14 -3.06
CA ALA A 68 -5.69 0.15 -2.14
C ALA A 68 -5.54 -1.29 -2.66
N ALA A 69 -5.70 -1.51 -3.98
CA ALA A 69 -5.50 -2.83 -4.57
C ALA A 69 -4.05 -3.31 -4.42
N LEU A 70 -3.07 -2.44 -4.69
CA LEU A 70 -1.65 -2.80 -4.57
C LEU A 70 -1.16 -2.90 -3.13
N VAL A 71 -1.67 -2.06 -2.22
CA VAL A 71 -1.44 -2.23 -0.77
C VAL A 71 -2.00 -3.57 -0.31
N GLY A 72 -3.23 -3.92 -0.68
CA GLY A 72 -3.83 -5.21 -0.35
C GLY A 72 -3.05 -6.40 -0.92
N LEU A 73 -2.52 -6.29 -2.14
CA LEU A 73 -1.64 -7.33 -2.70
C LEU A 73 -0.35 -7.48 -1.89
N ALA A 74 0.34 -6.39 -1.58
CA ALA A 74 1.56 -6.42 -0.78
C ALA A 74 1.31 -7.01 0.62
N PHE A 75 0.20 -6.62 1.26
CA PHE A 75 -0.16 -7.10 2.59
C PHE A 75 -0.57 -8.57 2.63
N SER A 76 -1.03 -9.17 1.52
CA SER A 76 -1.28 -10.62 1.49
C SER A 76 -0.04 -11.49 1.73
N TYR A 77 1.17 -10.90 1.70
CA TYR A 77 2.42 -11.56 2.07
C TYR A 77 2.88 -11.24 3.51
N ILE A 78 2.25 -10.26 4.17
CA ILE A 78 2.57 -9.79 5.53
C ILE A 78 1.55 -10.35 6.53
N ASP A 79 0.28 -10.25 6.18
CA ASP A 79 -0.86 -10.66 6.98
C ASP A 79 -1.84 -11.48 6.13
N ASN A 80 -2.21 -12.64 6.67
CA ASN A 80 -3.14 -13.57 6.04
C ASN A 80 -4.57 -13.41 6.57
N ASP A 81 -4.82 -12.50 7.52
CA ASP A 81 -6.14 -12.25 8.08
C ASP A 81 -6.95 -11.27 7.21
N PHE A 82 -7.44 -11.77 6.09
CA PHE A 82 -8.32 -10.99 5.22
C PHE A 82 -9.72 -10.83 5.86
N PRO A 83 -10.28 -9.62 5.96
CA PRO A 83 -11.55 -9.41 6.64
C PRO A 83 -12.72 -10.21 6.04
N ASP A 84 -13.31 -11.09 6.85
CA ASP A 84 -14.43 -11.96 6.45
C ASP A 84 -15.62 -11.18 5.90
N ASN A 85 -15.92 -10.02 6.50
CA ASN A 85 -16.99 -9.14 6.04
C ASN A 85 -16.71 -8.57 4.63
N TRP A 86 -15.46 -8.29 4.27
CA TRP A 86 -15.08 -7.86 2.92
C TRP A 86 -15.20 -9.01 1.94
N LEU A 87 -14.73 -10.20 2.32
CA LEU A 87 -14.82 -11.41 1.51
C LEU A 87 -16.27 -11.80 1.27
N SER A 88 -17.14 -11.61 2.26
CA SER A 88 -18.57 -11.86 2.15
C SER A 88 -19.20 -11.01 1.02
N ARG A 89 -18.74 -9.76 0.86
CA ARG A 89 -19.24 -8.76 -0.09
C ARG A 89 -18.51 -8.77 -1.43
N LEU A 90 -17.33 -9.40 -1.51
CA LEU A 90 -16.52 -9.46 -2.72
C LEU A 90 -17.27 -10.17 -3.85
N ARG A 91 -17.53 -9.41 -4.93
CA ARG A 91 -18.15 -9.96 -6.13
C ARG A 91 -17.20 -10.93 -6.82
N ALA A 92 -17.76 -11.91 -7.53
CA ALA A 92 -16.99 -12.93 -8.27
C ALA A 92 -16.02 -13.80 -7.43
N LYS A 93 -16.07 -13.77 -6.09
CA LYS A 93 -15.20 -14.57 -5.21
C LYS A 93 -15.19 -16.07 -5.52
N ILE A 94 -16.33 -16.63 -5.94
CA ILE A 94 -16.44 -18.04 -6.35
C ILE A 94 -15.61 -18.31 -7.62
N LYS A 95 -15.66 -17.41 -8.61
CA LYS A 95 -14.89 -17.53 -9.86
C LYS A 95 -13.39 -17.38 -9.59
N LEU A 96 -13.01 -16.42 -8.74
CA LEU A 96 -11.61 -16.19 -8.36
C LEU A 96 -11.00 -17.43 -7.67
N ARG A 97 -11.72 -18.06 -6.73
CA ARG A 97 -11.26 -19.26 -6.03
C ARG A 97 -11.17 -20.50 -6.93
N ALA A 98 -12.06 -20.64 -7.90
CA ALA A 98 -12.08 -21.77 -8.82
C ALA A 98 -10.99 -21.71 -9.92
N SER A 99 -10.23 -20.61 -9.97
CA SER A 99 -9.17 -20.38 -10.97
C SER A 99 -7.77 -20.69 -10.42
N LEU A 100 -7.69 -21.23 -9.20
CA LEU A 100 -6.48 -21.70 -8.51
C LEU A 100 -6.52 -23.24 -8.47
#